data_AF-A0A7S2F4D9-F1
#
_entry.id   AF-A0A7S2F4D9-F1
#
_cell.length_a   1.000
_cell.length_b   1.000
_cell.length_c   1.000
_cell.angle_alpha   90.00
_cell.angle_beta   90.00
_cell.angle_gamma   90.00
#
_symmetry.space_group_name_H-M   'P 1'
#
loop_
_entity.id
_entity.type
_entity.pdbx_description
1 polymer ?
#
loop_
_entity_poly.entity_id
_entity_poly.type
_entity_poly.pdbx_seq_one_letter_code
_entity_poly.pdbx_strand_id
1 'polypeptide(L)'
;QIEGKSRACGVFQGKAPHLGERKELVELGVLKDLLALASLPTSETVNEENGYDYRIRAAKVIGAFAGGLDSWGTKKTQQEVADAGALPILIEMLKTSTATGRQKAAAAISQIVKDLEKAQATAVEAGCVPAMLDMLR
;
A
#
# COMPACT_ATOMS: atom_id res chain seq x y z
N GLN A 1 19.00 4.34 -4.86
CA GLN A 1 18.65 5.26 -3.75
C GLN A 1 17.13 5.18 -3.50
N ILE A 2 16.69 5.17 -2.24
CA ILE A 2 15.27 5.01 -1.85
C ILE A 2 14.39 6.13 -2.40
N GLU A 3 14.91 7.36 -2.42
CA GLU A 3 14.21 8.50 -3.01
C GLU A 3 13.85 8.28 -4.49
N GLY A 4 14.77 7.74 -5.29
CA GLY A 4 14.51 7.42 -6.70
C GLY A 4 13.38 6.40 -6.88
N LYS A 5 13.36 5.35 -6.03
CA LYS A 5 12.26 4.37 -6.00
C LYS A 5 10.93 5.03 -5.61
N SER A 6 10.97 5.93 -4.63
CA SER A 6 9.81 6.71 -4.19
C SER A 6 9.29 7.61 -5.32
N ARG A 7 10.16 8.29 -6.07
CA ARG A 7 9.77 9.13 -7.22
C ARG A 7 9.13 8.31 -8.34
N ALA A 8 9.67 7.12 -8.65
CA ALA A 8 9.11 6.21 -9.66
C ALA A 8 7.65 5.79 -9.36
N CYS A 9 7.27 5.71 -8.08
CA CYS A 9 5.88 5.43 -7.68
C CYS A 9 4.86 6.38 -8.33
N GLY A 10 5.22 7.64 -8.61
CA GLY A 10 4.31 8.59 -9.27
C GLY A 10 3.88 8.14 -10.67
N VAL A 11 4.79 7.53 -11.43
CA VAL A 11 4.52 7.00 -12.77
C VAL A 11 3.53 5.84 -12.68
N PHE A 12 3.80 4.89 -11.78
CA PHE A 12 2.93 3.72 -11.61
C PHE A 12 1.55 4.10 -11.09
N GLN A 13 1.45 5.13 -10.25
CA GLN A 13 0.16 5.60 -9.73
C GLN A 13 -0.78 6.04 -10.85
N GLY A 14 -0.27 6.79 -11.84
CA GLY A 14 -1.07 7.27 -12.97
C GLY A 14 -1.56 6.15 -13.89
N LYS A 15 -0.84 5.02 -13.92
CA LYS A 15 -1.16 3.85 -14.75
C LYS A 15 -2.11 2.87 -14.07
N ALA A 16 -2.23 2.92 -12.75
CA ALA A 16 -3.06 1.98 -11.99
C ALA A 16 -4.52 1.90 -12.46
N PRO A 17 -5.23 3.02 -12.76
CA PRO A 17 -6.61 2.97 -13.23
C PRO A 17 -6.80 2.39 -14.65
N HIS A 18 -5.72 2.35 -15.45
CA HIS A 18 -5.77 1.85 -16.81
C HIS A 18 -5.51 0.34 -16.81
N LEU A 19 -6.58 -0.47 -16.77
CA LEU A 19 -6.51 -1.93 -16.53
C LEU A 19 -5.50 -2.69 -17.42
N GLY A 20 -5.35 -2.30 -18.69
CA GLY A 20 -4.36 -2.89 -19.60
C GLY A 20 -2.92 -2.62 -19.13
N GLU A 21 -2.58 -1.35 -18.89
CA GLU A 21 -1.26 -0.96 -18.41
C GLU A 21 -0.99 -1.50 -17.00
N ARG A 22 -2.00 -1.47 -16.12
CA ARG A 22 -1.91 -2.05 -14.77
C ARG A 22 -1.54 -3.53 -14.82
N LYS A 23 -2.18 -4.32 -15.69
CA LYS A 23 -1.88 -5.76 -15.81
C LYS A 23 -0.43 -5.98 -16.19
N GLU A 24 0.06 -5.22 -17.18
CA GLU A 24 1.48 -5.26 -17.58
C GLU A 24 2.41 -4.89 -16.42
N LEU A 25 2.09 -3.85 -15.64
CA LEU A 25 2.88 -3.47 -14.46
C LEU A 25 2.89 -4.58 -13.38
N VAL A 26 1.77 -5.28 -13.18
CA VAL A 26 1.72 -6.43 -12.26
C VAL A 26 2.60 -7.55 -12.77
N GLU A 27 2.55 -7.88 -14.06
CA GLU A 27 3.37 -8.92 -14.71
C GLU A 27 4.88 -8.57 -14.66
N LEU A 28 5.23 -7.30 -14.78
CA LEU A 28 6.60 -6.79 -14.62
C LEU A 28 7.10 -6.81 -13.17
N GLY A 29 6.26 -7.21 -12.21
CA GLY A 29 6.64 -7.33 -10.81
C GLY A 29 6.64 -6.00 -10.04
N VAL A 30 6.07 -4.93 -10.58
CA VAL A 30 6.02 -3.61 -9.93
C VAL A 30 5.39 -3.69 -8.55
N LEU A 31 4.32 -4.50 -8.41
CA LEU A 31 3.67 -4.68 -7.12
C LEU A 31 4.62 -5.28 -6.07
N LYS A 32 5.46 -6.25 -6.45
CA LYS A 32 6.48 -6.84 -5.58
C LYS A 32 7.52 -5.79 -5.15
N ASP A 33 7.96 -4.93 -6.07
CA ASP A 33 8.94 -3.87 -5.76
C ASP A 33 8.36 -2.79 -4.84
N LEU A 34 7.09 -2.43 -5.02
CA LEU A 34 6.38 -1.52 -4.12
C LEU A 34 6.26 -2.11 -2.71
N LEU A 35 5.96 -3.39 -2.61
CA LEU A 35 5.90 -4.10 -1.32
C LEU A 35 7.26 -4.18 -0.65
N ALA A 36 8.33 -4.42 -1.41
CA ALA A 36 9.69 -4.38 -0.87
C ALA A 36 10.03 -2.99 -0.31
N LEU A 37 9.69 -1.91 -1.03
CA LEU A 37 9.86 -0.54 -0.52
C LEU A 37 9.02 -0.29 0.74
N ALA A 38 7.76 -0.71 0.75
CA ALA A 38 6.85 -0.55 1.89
C ALA A 38 7.32 -1.32 3.15
N SER A 39 8.05 -2.42 2.96
CA SER A 39 8.57 -3.25 4.06
C SER A 39 9.87 -2.73 4.70
N LEU A 40 10.50 -1.70 4.13
CA LEU A 40 11.75 -1.17 4.68
C LEU A 40 11.56 -0.56 6.08
N PRO A 41 12.60 -0.61 6.94
CA PRO A 41 12.53 -0.04 8.27
C PRO A 41 12.47 1.50 8.21
N THR A 42 11.71 2.09 9.13
CA THR A 42 11.51 3.55 9.21
C THR A 42 12.83 4.33 9.30
N SER A 43 13.85 3.77 9.94
CA SER A 43 15.19 4.36 10.07
C SER A 43 15.91 4.55 8.74
N GLU A 44 15.55 3.79 7.70
CA GLU A 44 16.16 3.89 6.36
C GLU A 44 15.30 4.69 5.39
N THR A 45 14.01 4.91 5.71
CA THR A 45 13.05 5.50 4.78
C THR A 45 12.60 6.90 5.16
N VAL A 46 12.84 7.34 6.39
CA VAL A 46 12.55 8.71 6.81
C VAL A 46 13.72 9.61 6.43
N ASN A 47 13.44 10.62 5.61
CA ASN A 47 14.40 11.65 5.30
C ASN A 47 14.69 12.49 6.55
N GLU A 48 15.97 12.64 6.90
CA GLU A 48 16.40 13.35 8.12
C GLU A 48 16.14 14.86 8.08
N GLU A 49 16.13 15.47 6.89
CA GLU A 49 15.97 16.92 6.72
C GLU A 49 14.50 17.37 6.87
N ASN A 50 13.56 16.57 6.35
CA ASN A 50 12.15 16.97 6.26
C ASN A 50 11.16 15.96 6.88
N GLY A 51 11.64 14.84 7.43
CA GLY A 51 10.81 13.81 8.07
C GLY A 51 9.95 13.01 7.10
N TYR A 52 10.17 13.14 5.78
CA TYR A 52 9.36 12.45 4.78
C TYR A 52 9.68 10.95 4.76
N ASP A 53 8.67 10.12 5.02
CA ASP A 53 8.78 8.67 4.90
C ASP A 53 8.55 8.24 3.44
N TYR A 54 9.60 7.76 2.77
CA TYR A 54 9.52 7.36 1.36
C TYR A 54 8.55 6.20 1.09
N ARG A 55 8.15 5.44 2.11
CA ARG A 55 7.14 4.37 2.01
C ARG A 55 5.73 4.89 1.75
N ILE A 56 5.45 6.17 2.08
CA ILE A 56 4.16 6.85 1.84
C ILE A 56 3.71 6.67 0.39
N ARG A 57 4.64 6.82 -0.57
CA ARG A 57 4.33 6.68 -2.00
C ARG A 57 4.02 5.24 -2.38
N ALA A 58 4.78 4.28 -1.86
CA ALA A 58 4.53 2.87 -2.09
C ALA A 58 3.13 2.47 -1.63
N ALA A 59 2.76 2.79 -0.38
CA ALA A 59 1.43 2.49 0.17
C ALA A 59 0.30 3.09 -0.70
N LYS A 60 0.48 4.34 -1.15
CA LYS A 60 -0.50 5.00 -2.04
C LYS A 60 -0.67 4.25 -3.37
N VAL A 61 0.42 3.81 -3.99
CA VAL A 61 0.35 3.08 -5.27
C VAL A 61 -0.21 1.68 -5.08
N ILE A 62 0.14 0.98 -4.00
CA ILE A 62 -0.43 -0.33 -3.67
C ILE A 62 -1.96 -0.24 -3.57
N GLY A 63 -2.47 0.76 -2.84
CA GLY A 63 -3.91 1.02 -2.77
C GLY A 63 -4.51 1.40 -4.13
N ALA A 64 -3.80 2.21 -4.93
CA ALA A 64 -4.21 2.53 -6.29
C ALA A 64 -4.39 1.25 -7.13
N PHE A 65 -3.49 0.28 -7.05
CA PHE A 65 -3.61 -0.99 -7.79
C PHE A 65 -4.84 -1.81 -7.40
N ALA A 66 -5.41 -1.61 -6.20
CA ALA A 66 -6.63 -2.28 -5.77
C ALA A 66 -7.91 -1.57 -6.27
N GLY A 67 -7.82 -0.29 -6.66
CA GLY A 67 -8.96 0.53 -7.10
C GLY A 67 -8.85 2.01 -6.76
N GLY A 68 -7.88 2.41 -5.92
CA GLY A 68 -7.72 3.79 -5.49
C GLY A 68 -8.96 4.36 -4.78
N LEU A 69 -9.04 5.68 -4.70
CA LEU A 69 -10.21 6.37 -4.13
C LEU A 69 -11.36 6.50 -5.14
N ASP A 70 -11.05 6.36 -6.44
CA ASP A 70 -11.99 6.58 -7.55
C ASP A 70 -12.90 5.37 -7.81
N SER A 71 -12.82 4.34 -6.96
CA SER A 71 -13.73 3.18 -6.93
C SER A 71 -13.85 2.39 -8.24
N TRP A 72 -12.83 2.45 -9.13
CA TRP A 72 -12.75 1.58 -10.31
C TRP A 72 -12.30 0.15 -9.96
N GLY A 73 -11.87 -0.07 -8.71
CA GLY A 73 -11.47 -1.37 -8.19
C GLY A 73 -12.56 -2.42 -8.31
N THR A 74 -12.14 -3.65 -8.57
CA THR A 74 -13.00 -4.83 -8.61
C THR A 74 -12.49 -5.84 -7.58
N LYS A 75 -13.31 -6.85 -7.23
CA LYS A 75 -12.85 -7.97 -6.40
C LYS A 75 -11.58 -8.63 -6.97
N LYS A 76 -11.42 -8.67 -8.30
CA LYS A 76 -10.23 -9.21 -8.95
C LYS A 76 -8.99 -8.36 -8.69
N THR A 77 -9.06 -7.05 -8.87
CA THR A 77 -7.91 -6.16 -8.65
C THR A 77 -7.53 -6.10 -7.17
N GLN A 78 -8.52 -6.16 -6.28
CA GLN A 78 -8.33 -6.29 -4.82
C GLN A 78 -7.66 -7.62 -4.47
N GLN A 79 -8.13 -8.74 -5.03
CA GLN A 79 -7.57 -10.07 -4.78
C GLN A 79 -6.12 -10.17 -5.26
N GLU A 80 -5.80 -9.64 -6.45
CA GLU A 80 -4.42 -9.59 -6.95
C GLU A 80 -3.48 -8.83 -6.01
N VAL A 81 -3.93 -7.71 -5.42
CA VAL A 81 -3.12 -6.96 -4.45
C VAL A 81 -3.01 -7.69 -3.12
N ALA A 82 -4.09 -8.32 -2.65
CA ALA A 82 -4.08 -9.13 -1.43
C ALA A 82 -3.15 -10.36 -1.57
N ASP A 83 -3.23 -11.07 -2.70
CA ASP A 83 -2.42 -12.27 -3.00
C ASP A 83 -0.93 -11.94 -3.14
N ALA A 84 -0.59 -10.72 -3.52
CA ALA A 84 0.80 -10.25 -3.52
C ALA A 84 1.38 -10.07 -2.09
N GLY A 85 0.56 -10.22 -1.04
CA GLY A 85 1.00 -10.10 0.35
C GLY A 85 0.94 -8.67 0.89
N ALA A 86 0.11 -7.80 0.31
CA ALA A 86 0.04 -6.39 0.71
C ALA A 86 -0.46 -6.17 2.14
N LEU A 87 -1.41 -6.98 2.62
CA LEU A 87 -2.07 -6.74 3.91
C LEU A 87 -1.12 -6.79 5.12
N PRO A 88 -0.30 -7.85 5.33
CA PRO A 88 0.64 -7.87 6.46
C PRO A 88 1.63 -6.70 6.44
N ILE A 89 2.15 -6.34 5.26
CA ILE A 89 3.12 -5.25 5.09
C ILE A 89 2.49 -3.89 5.43
N LEU A 90 1.28 -3.62 4.92
CA LEU A 90 0.59 -2.36 5.20
C LEU A 90 0.15 -2.26 6.67
N ILE A 91 -0.23 -3.38 7.29
CA ILE A 91 -0.57 -3.42 8.72
C ILE A 91 0.67 -3.16 9.57
N GLU A 92 1.84 -3.65 9.17
CA GLU A 92 3.08 -3.32 9.88
C GLU A 92 3.48 -1.85 9.70
N MET A 93 3.24 -1.28 8.52
CA MET A 93 3.39 0.16 8.32
C MET A 93 2.44 0.98 9.20
N LEU A 94 1.22 0.50 9.51
CA LEU A 94 0.33 1.18 10.46
C LEU A 94 0.97 1.33 11.85
N LYS A 95 1.84 0.41 12.25
CA LYS A 95 2.48 0.44 13.57
C LYS A 95 3.77 1.24 13.57
N THR A 96 4.52 1.22 12.47
CA THR A 96 5.92 1.68 12.43
C THR A 96 6.14 2.99 11.69
N SER A 97 5.20 3.42 10.85
CA SER A 97 5.37 4.58 9.98
C SER A 97 5.02 5.91 10.66
N THR A 98 5.41 7.01 10.02
CA THR A 98 5.04 8.38 10.43
C THR A 98 3.53 8.57 10.37
N ALA A 99 2.99 9.61 11.00
CA ALA A 99 1.55 9.86 11.02
C ALA A 99 0.92 9.85 9.61
N THR A 100 1.56 10.50 8.63
CA THR A 100 1.12 10.48 7.23
C THR A 100 1.24 9.10 6.60
N GLY A 101 2.30 8.35 6.89
CA GLY A 101 2.46 6.99 6.37
C GLY A 101 1.45 6.00 6.92
N ARG A 102 1.10 6.09 8.21
CA ARG A 102 -0.02 5.34 8.81
C ARG A 102 -1.33 5.66 8.11
N GLN A 103 -1.63 6.94 7.87
CA GLN A 103 -2.83 7.35 7.14
C GLN A 103 -2.88 6.73 5.73
N LYS A 104 -1.76 6.72 4.99
CA LYS A 104 -1.72 6.12 3.64
C LYS A 104 -1.83 4.60 3.67
N ALA A 105 -1.22 3.93 4.65
CA ALA A 105 -1.38 2.51 4.85
C ALA A 105 -2.84 2.14 5.15
N ALA A 106 -3.52 2.90 6.02
CA ALA A 106 -4.93 2.69 6.35
C ALA A 106 -5.84 2.84 5.12
N ALA A 107 -5.59 3.89 4.31
CA ALA A 107 -6.32 4.10 3.06
C ALA A 107 -6.11 2.95 2.06
N ALA A 108 -4.88 2.46 1.92
CA ALA A 108 -4.56 1.34 1.03
C ALA A 108 -5.23 0.04 1.51
N ILE A 109 -5.19 -0.26 2.81
CA ILE A 109 -5.88 -1.42 3.40
C ILE A 109 -7.38 -1.34 3.10
N SER A 110 -8.01 -0.18 3.33
CA SER A 110 -9.44 0.01 3.03
C SER A 110 -9.78 -0.28 1.57
N GLN A 111 -8.92 0.14 0.63
CA GLN A 111 -9.12 -0.10 -0.80
C GLN A 111 -8.98 -1.58 -1.18
N ILE A 112 -8.10 -2.33 -0.49
CA ILE A 112 -7.90 -3.77 -0.72
C ILE A 112 -9.08 -4.58 -0.17
N VAL A 113 -9.58 -4.25 1.01
CA VAL A 113 -10.58 -5.08 1.71
C VAL A 113 -12.03 -4.71 1.39
N LYS A 114 -12.28 -3.59 0.69
CA LYS A 114 -13.60 -2.96 0.52
C LYS A 114 -14.71 -3.95 0.15
N ASP A 115 -14.48 -4.77 -0.89
CA ASP A 115 -15.50 -5.67 -1.44
C ASP A 115 -15.05 -7.15 -1.41
N LEU A 116 -14.03 -7.46 -0.61
CA LEU A 116 -13.36 -8.76 -0.60
C LEU A 116 -13.28 -9.35 0.82
N GLU A 117 -14.27 -10.19 1.16
CA GLU A 117 -14.42 -10.83 2.48
C GLU A 117 -13.17 -11.61 2.92
N LYS A 118 -12.56 -12.36 2.00
CA LYS A 118 -11.33 -13.10 2.29
C LYS A 118 -10.19 -12.16 2.73
N ALA A 119 -10.04 -11.02 2.06
CA ALA A 119 -9.05 -10.01 2.43
C ALA A 119 -9.39 -9.32 3.76
N GLN A 120 -10.68 -9.12 4.07
CA GLN A 120 -11.11 -8.63 5.38
C GLN A 120 -10.70 -9.60 6.49
N ALA A 121 -10.95 -10.90 6.33
CA ALA A 121 -10.54 -11.92 7.30
C ALA A 121 -9.01 -11.93 7.49
N THR A 122 -8.25 -11.94 6.39
CA THR A 122 -6.77 -11.87 6.45
C THR A 122 -6.28 -10.60 7.16
N ALA A 123 -6.90 -9.45 6.93
CA ALA A 123 -6.53 -8.21 7.60
C ALA A 123 -6.81 -8.28 9.12
N VAL A 124 -7.95 -8.86 9.51
CA VAL A 124 -8.30 -9.06 10.93
C VAL A 124 -7.29 -9.99 11.61
N GLU A 125 -7.00 -11.13 10.99
CA GLU A 125 -6.01 -12.11 11.49
C GLU A 125 -4.61 -11.50 11.64
N ALA A 126 -4.22 -10.61 10.72
CA ALA A 126 -2.95 -9.89 10.78
C ALA A 126 -2.91 -8.73 11.80
N GLY A 127 -4.00 -8.50 12.55
CA GLY A 127 -4.06 -7.49 13.61
C GLY A 127 -4.39 -6.07 13.14
N CYS A 128 -5.10 -5.92 12.03
CA CYS A 128 -5.49 -4.61 11.50
C CYS A 128 -6.38 -3.82 12.48
N VAL A 129 -7.32 -4.47 13.17
CA VAL A 129 -8.28 -3.82 14.08
C VAL A 129 -7.59 -3.13 15.27
N PRO A 130 -6.76 -3.81 16.08
CA PRO A 130 -6.06 -3.14 17.18
C PRO A 130 -5.14 -2.01 16.67
N ALA A 131 -4.42 -2.22 15.56
CA ALA A 131 -3.56 -1.19 14.99
C ALA A 131 -4.34 0.08 14.58
N MET A 132 -5.54 -0.07 14.01
CA MET A 132 -6.41 1.06 13.67
C MET A 132 -7.03 1.71 14.91
N LEU A 133 -7.37 0.94 15.95
CA LEU A 133 -7.87 1.49 17.21
C LEU A 133 -6.83 2.38 17.89
N ASP A 134 -5.55 1.99 17.82
CA ASP A 134 -4.45 2.80 18.36
C ASP A 134 -4.23 4.11 17.58
N MET A 135 -4.70 4.21 16.34
CA MET A 135 -4.67 5.47 15.58
C MET A 135 -5.76 6.47 16.01
N LEU A 136 -6.80 6.01 16.70
CA LEU A 136 -7.91 6.84 17.17
C LEU A 136 -7.70 7.39 18.58
N ARG A 137 -6.64 6.93 19.27
CA ARG A 137 -6.27 7.29 20.64
C ARG A 137 -5.11 8.27 20.64
#